data_AF-A0A1X3D3W3-F1
#
_entry.id   AF-A0A1X3D3W3-F1
#
_cell.length_a   1.000
_cell.length_b   1.000
_cell.length_c   1.000
_cell.angle_alpha   90.00
_cell.angle_beta   90.00
_cell.angle_gamma   90.00
#
_symmetry.space_group_name_H-M   'P 1'
#
loop_
_entity.id
_entity.type
_entity.pdbx_description
1 polymer ?
#
loop_
_entity_poly.entity_id
_entity_poly.type
_entity_poly.pdbx_seq_one_letter_code
_entity_poly.pdbx_strand_id
1 'polypeptide(L)'
;MFDFGFSELLLIGAVALVVLGPERLPKAARMAGNLVGRVQRMVGSVKQELSAQVEMEELRKAKQEFESAAENIRTEIGSVGDSAQSSLNGISSGLKPWERVPEQRTPADFGVDEHGRPLAGADSPEAGRKAAWASYLTPSENPASVGGGFQTASLHKQAMRRKRDMRPRHRPKPQLRVRKK
;
A
#
# COMPACT_ATOMS: atom_id res chain seq x y z
N MET A 1 19.47 -18.33 14.95
CA MET A 1 20.64 -17.46 14.72
C MET A 1 20.49 -16.91 13.32
N PHE A 2 20.25 -15.60 13.18
CA PHE A 2 20.14 -14.96 11.87
C PHE A 2 21.55 -14.52 11.50
N ASP A 3 22.26 -15.38 10.78
CA ASP A 3 23.54 -15.02 10.20
C ASP A 3 23.26 -14.03 9.07
N PHE A 4 23.79 -12.81 9.19
CA PHE A 4 23.78 -11.80 8.13
C PHE A 4 24.71 -12.24 6.99
N GLY A 5 24.34 -13.32 6.31
CA GLY A 5 25.07 -13.93 5.22
C GLY A 5 24.68 -13.36 3.85
N PHE A 6 25.41 -13.80 2.83
CA PHE A 6 25.10 -13.46 1.45
C PHE A 6 23.72 -13.99 1.01
N SER A 7 23.33 -15.17 1.53
CA SER A 7 22.02 -15.81 1.29
C SER A 7 20.85 -14.93 1.74
N GLU A 8 20.91 -14.41 2.97
CA GLU A 8 19.87 -13.59 3.57
C GLU A 8 19.75 -12.24 2.84
N LEU A 9 20.88 -11.64 2.44
CA LEU A 9 20.88 -10.44 1.60
C LEU A 9 20.22 -10.69 0.24
N LEU A 10 20.48 -11.86 -0.37
CA LEU A 10 19.83 -12.25 -1.62
C LEU A 10 18.32 -12.42 -1.46
N LEU A 11 17.88 -13.05 -0.36
CA LEU A 11 16.46 -13.25 -0.05
C LEU A 11 15.75 -11.91 0.18
N ILE A 12 16.31 -11.02 0.99
CA ILE A 12 15.77 -9.68 1.23
C ILE A 12 15.76 -8.88 -0.08
N GLY A 13 16.82 -8.99 -0.89
CA GLY A 13 16.88 -8.39 -2.22
C GLY A 13 15.76 -8.87 -3.13
N ALA A 14 15.52 -10.19 -3.19
CA ALA A 14 14.43 -10.77 -3.98
C ALA A 14 13.05 -10.29 -3.51
N VAL A 15 12.79 -10.28 -2.20
CA VAL A 15 11.53 -9.75 -1.64
C VAL A 15 11.37 -8.26 -1.97
N ALA A 16 12.43 -7.46 -1.80
CA ALA A 16 12.41 -6.05 -2.13
C ALA A 16 12.15 -5.79 -3.62
N LEU A 17 12.69 -6.64 -4.52
CA LEU A 17 12.43 -6.56 -5.96
C LEU A 17 10.95 -6.80 -6.29
N VAL A 18 10.30 -7.76 -5.62
CA VAL A 18 8.87 -8.05 -5.83
C VAL A 18 7.99 -6.93 -5.28
N VAL A 19 8.27 -6.45 -4.07
CA VAL A 19 7.43 -5.46 -3.37
C VAL A 19 7.60 -4.06 -3.97
N LEU A 20 8.83 -3.62 -4.16
CA LEU A 20 9.15 -2.26 -4.59
C LEU A 20 9.28 -2.16 -6.12
N GLY A 21 9.64 -3.27 -6.77
CA GLY A 21 9.92 -3.33 -8.21
C GLY A 21 11.41 -3.14 -8.54
N PRO A 22 11.91 -3.79 -9.60
CA PRO A 22 13.32 -3.74 -10.01
C PRO A 22 13.82 -2.34 -10.38
N GLU A 23 12.93 -1.46 -10.86
CA GLU A 23 13.28 -0.10 -11.24
C GLU A 23 13.47 0.84 -10.04
N ARG A 24 12.82 0.54 -8.92
CA ARG A 24 12.71 1.45 -7.76
C ARG A 24 13.68 1.08 -6.63
N LEU A 25 14.02 -0.19 -6.47
CA LEU A 25 15.03 -0.67 -5.53
C LEU A 25 16.39 0.07 -5.68
N PRO A 26 17.01 0.17 -6.87
CA PRO A 26 18.29 0.86 -7.00
C PRO A 26 18.20 2.34 -6.63
N LYS A 27 17.06 2.98 -6.85
CA LYS A 27 16.82 4.37 -6.42
C LYS A 27 16.76 4.48 -4.89
N ALA A 28 16.04 3.57 -4.23
CA ALA A 28 15.95 3.53 -2.77
C ALA A 28 17.30 3.21 -2.11
N ALA A 29 18.05 2.23 -2.63
CA ALA A 29 19.38 1.90 -2.14
C ALA A 29 20.35 3.07 -2.26
N ARG A 30 20.31 3.83 -3.36
CA ARG A 30 21.11 5.05 -3.53
C ARG A 30 20.72 6.14 -2.52
N MET A 31 19.43 6.31 -2.25
CA MET A 31 18.96 7.28 -1.26
C MET A 31 19.41 6.90 0.16
N ALA A 32 19.24 5.64 0.54
CA ALA A 32 19.71 5.12 1.83
C ALA A 32 21.24 5.22 1.95
N GLY A 33 21.98 4.81 0.92
CA GLY A 33 23.44 4.90 0.88
C GLY A 33 23.95 6.34 1.00
N ASN A 34 23.29 7.30 0.36
CA ASN A 34 23.65 8.71 0.51
C ASN A 34 23.39 9.24 1.93
N LEU A 35 22.34 8.79 2.60
CA LEU A 35 22.06 9.15 4.00
C LEU A 35 23.10 8.55 4.94
N VAL A 36 23.35 7.25 4.83
CA VAL A 36 24.35 6.54 5.65
C VAL A 36 25.75 7.13 5.41
N GLY A 37 26.12 7.39 4.16
CA GLY A 37 27.42 7.98 3.82
C GLY A 37 27.61 9.39 4.39
N ARG A 38 26.54 10.19 4.51
CA ARG A 38 26.62 11.50 5.20
C ARG A 38 26.85 11.34 6.69
N VAL A 39 26.12 10.43 7.34
CA VAL A 39 26.27 10.16 8.78
C VAL A 39 27.69 9.66 9.08
N GLN A 40 28.21 8.72 8.28
CA GLN A 40 29.55 8.19 8.46
C GLN A 40 30.63 9.28 8.37
N ARG A 41 30.47 10.24 7.44
CA ARG A 41 31.37 11.40 7.34
C ARG A 41 31.29 12.30 8.58
N MET A 42 30.09 12.58 9.07
CA MET A 42 29.86 13.38 10.28
C MET A 42 30.51 12.74 11.52
N VAL A 43 30.34 11.43 11.68
CA VAL A 43 30.98 10.65 12.76
C VAL A 43 32.51 10.71 12.64
N GLY A 44 33.05 10.67 11.42
CA GLY A 44 34.48 10.84 11.18
C GLY A 44 35.03 12.16 11.70
N SER A 45 34.35 13.28 11.39
CA SER A 45 34.73 14.62 11.87
C SER A 45 34.60 14.77 13.39
N VAL A 46 33.51 14.26 13.98
CA VAL A 46 33.29 14.31 15.44
C VAL A 46 34.33 13.48 16.18
N LYS A 47 34.70 12.31 15.64
CA LYS A 47 35.77 11.47 16.19
C LYS A 47 37.13 12.19 16.13
N GLN A 48 37.41 12.96 15.09
CA GLN A 48 38.66 13.73 14.97
C GLN A 48 38.75 14.87 16.00
N GLU A 49 37.64 15.58 16.25
CA GLU A 49 37.56 16.60 17.31
C GLU A 49 37.66 16.00 18.72
N LEU A 50 36.94 14.90 18.98
CA LEU A 50 36.97 14.20 20.27
C LEU A 50 38.33 13.55 20.57
N SER A 51 38.99 12.98 19.56
CA SER A 51 40.33 12.37 19.73
C SER A 51 41.41 13.40 20.06
N ALA A 52 41.16 14.69 19.75
CA ALA A 52 42.09 15.78 20.06
C ALA A 52 41.94 16.32 21.50
N GLN A 53 40.85 16.00 22.22
CA GLN A 53 40.52 16.59 23.53
C GLN A 53 40.29 15.57 24.66
N VAL A 54 40.69 14.30 24.48
CA VAL A 54 40.21 13.17 25.30
C VAL A 54 40.41 13.33 26.83
N GLU A 55 39.29 13.52 27.53
CA GLU A 55 39.08 13.16 28.94
C GLU A 55 38.22 11.87 28.97
N MET A 56 38.66 10.83 29.68
CA MET A 56 38.08 9.46 29.64
C MET A 56 36.61 9.38 30.11
N GLU A 57 36.12 10.41 30.78
CA GLU A 57 34.80 10.42 31.42
C GLU A 57 33.68 10.79 30.45
N GLU A 58 33.93 11.72 29.52
CA GLU A 58 32.95 12.13 28.50
C GLU A 58 32.68 11.02 27.48
N LEU A 59 33.70 10.24 27.13
CA LEU A 59 33.56 9.07 26.25
C LEU A 59 32.65 8.00 26.84
N ARG A 60 32.71 7.78 28.16
CA ARG A 60 31.83 6.81 28.84
C ARG A 60 30.38 7.26 28.80
N LYS A 61 30.13 8.55 29.05
CA LYS A 61 28.77 9.12 29.02
C LYS A 61 28.17 9.07 27.61
N ALA A 62 28.93 9.48 26.60
CA ALA A 62 28.50 9.41 25.20
C ALA A 62 28.23 7.97 24.73
N LYS A 63 29.08 7.01 25.16
CA LYS A 63 28.85 5.59 24.87
C LYS A 63 27.55 5.10 25.53
N GLN A 64 27.31 5.46 26.79
CA GLN A 64 26.14 5.03 27.54
C GLN A 64 24.84 5.62 26.96
N GLU A 65 24.85 6.88 26.54
CA GLU A 65 23.75 7.51 25.81
C GLU A 65 23.50 6.84 24.45
N PHE A 66 24.57 6.53 23.70
CA PHE A 66 24.44 5.81 22.43
C PHE A 66 23.89 4.39 22.59
N GLU A 67 24.35 3.67 23.61
CA GLU A 67 23.90 2.30 23.92
C GLU A 67 22.41 2.31 24.32
N SER A 68 22.00 3.29 25.13
CA SER A 68 20.59 3.49 25.50
C SER A 68 19.73 3.86 24.29
N ALA A 69 20.21 4.74 23.42
CA ALA A 69 19.51 5.11 22.19
C ALA A 69 19.40 3.92 21.22
N ALA A 70 20.46 3.11 21.09
CA ALA A 70 20.46 1.90 20.27
C ALA A 70 19.47 0.86 20.80
N GLU A 71 19.37 0.68 22.12
CA GLU A 71 18.40 -0.20 22.76
C GLU A 71 16.96 0.24 22.51
N ASN A 72 16.68 1.55 22.59
CA ASN A 72 15.38 2.13 22.27
C ASN A 72 14.99 1.86 20.82
N ILE A 73 15.90 2.12 19.86
CA ILE A 73 15.67 1.85 18.44
C ILE A 73 15.41 0.36 18.20
N ARG A 74 16.17 -0.53 18.86
CA ARG A 74 16.00 -1.97 18.74
C ARG A 74 14.64 -2.43 19.26
N THR A 75 14.19 -1.86 20.36
CA THR A 75 12.87 -2.12 20.96
C THR A 75 11.74 -1.63 20.07
N GLU A 76 11.86 -0.41 19.53
CA GLU A 76 10.90 0.15 18.58
C GLU A 76 10.77 -0.71 17.32
N ILE A 77 11.90 -1.06 16.68
CA ILE A 77 11.92 -1.93 15.50
C ILE A 77 11.32 -3.31 15.81
N GLY A 78 11.62 -3.88 16.98
CA GLY A 78 11.03 -5.14 17.43
C GLY A 78 9.50 -5.06 17.53
N SER A 79 8.99 -4.01 18.19
CA SER A 79 7.55 -3.81 18.36
C SER A 79 6.79 -3.55 17.05
N VAL A 80 7.44 -2.87 16.08
CA VAL A 80 6.89 -2.70 14.72
C VAL A 80 6.88 -4.04 13.98
N GLY A 81 7.91 -4.87 14.14
CA GLY A 81 7.95 -6.22 13.60
C GLY A 81 6.84 -7.09 14.17
N ASP A 82 6.65 -7.09 15.48
CA ASP A 82 5.64 -7.90 16.18
C ASP A 82 4.20 -7.48 15.82
N SER A 83 3.95 -6.18 15.69
CA SER A 83 2.64 -5.65 15.29
C SER A 83 2.33 -5.90 13.81
N ALA A 84 3.33 -5.83 12.93
CA ALA A 84 3.20 -6.24 11.54
C ALA A 84 2.93 -7.74 11.43
N GLN A 85 3.67 -8.58 12.15
CA GLN A 85 3.46 -10.03 12.21
C GLN A 85 2.07 -10.39 12.74
N SER A 86 1.60 -9.70 13.79
CA SER A 86 0.26 -9.91 14.36
C SER A 86 -0.85 -9.55 13.40
N SER A 87 -0.68 -8.46 12.63
CA SER A 87 -1.61 -8.04 11.58
C SER A 87 -1.65 -9.05 10.43
N LEU A 88 -0.49 -9.58 10.02
CA LEU A 88 -0.41 -10.62 8.99
C LEU A 88 -1.03 -11.94 9.46
N ASN A 89 -0.81 -12.34 10.72
CA ASN A 89 -1.40 -13.54 11.31
C ASN A 89 -2.93 -13.44 11.45
N GLY A 90 -3.46 -12.24 11.72
CA GLY A 90 -4.90 -11.96 11.76
C GLY A 90 -5.56 -12.05 10.38
N ILE A 91 -4.84 -11.73 9.32
CA ILE A 91 -5.32 -11.88 7.93
C ILE A 91 -5.22 -13.34 7.48
N SER A 92 -4.15 -14.05 7.85
CA SER A 92 -3.98 -15.46 7.48
C SER A 92 -4.94 -16.41 8.19
N SER A 93 -5.36 -16.09 9.43
CA SER A 93 -6.29 -16.94 10.19
C SER A 93 -7.73 -16.94 9.65
N GLY A 94 -8.11 -15.92 8.87
CA GLY A 94 -9.40 -15.83 8.18
C GLY A 94 -9.41 -16.44 6.77
N LEU A 95 -8.25 -16.83 6.24
CA LEU A 95 -8.11 -17.35 4.89
C LEU A 95 -7.58 -18.79 4.96
N LYS A 96 -8.44 -19.75 4.63
CA LYS A 96 -7.97 -21.03 4.07
C LYS A 96 -7.84 -20.83 2.55
N PRO A 97 -6.63 -20.69 1.99
CA PRO A 97 -6.46 -20.40 0.56
C PRO A 97 -7.03 -21.48 -0.37
N TRP A 98 -7.27 -22.68 0.14
CA TRP A 98 -7.66 -23.86 -0.64
C TRP A 98 -9.05 -24.43 -0.31
N GLU A 99 -9.83 -23.84 0.62
CA GLU A 99 -11.08 -24.45 1.10
C GLU A 99 -12.38 -23.87 0.49
N ARG A 100 -12.30 -23.06 -0.57
CA ARG A 100 -13.50 -22.65 -1.32
C ARG A 100 -13.30 -22.71 -2.83
N VAL A 101 -12.82 -23.84 -3.31
CA VAL A 101 -13.19 -24.23 -4.67
C VAL A 101 -14.61 -24.79 -4.54
N PRO A 102 -15.64 -24.20 -5.18
CA PRO A 102 -16.96 -24.83 -5.19
C PRO A 102 -16.81 -26.24 -5.72
N GLU A 103 -17.48 -27.19 -5.09
CA GLU A 103 -17.52 -28.60 -5.50
C GLU A 103 -17.72 -28.67 -7.01
N GLN A 104 -16.84 -29.41 -7.72
CA GLN A 104 -16.86 -29.48 -9.18
C GLN A 104 -18.24 -29.99 -9.61
N ARG A 105 -19.09 -29.07 -10.06
CA ARG A 105 -20.43 -29.38 -10.56
C ARG A 105 -20.28 -30.34 -11.73
N THR A 106 -20.88 -31.52 -11.61
CA THR A 106 -20.89 -32.48 -12.70
C THR A 106 -21.93 -32.05 -13.74
N PRO A 107 -21.81 -32.46 -15.01
CA PRO A 107 -22.83 -32.16 -16.03
C PRO A 107 -24.25 -32.53 -15.58
N ALA A 108 -24.39 -33.59 -14.76
CA ALA A 108 -25.66 -34.04 -14.21
C ALA A 108 -26.34 -33.00 -13.30
N ASP A 109 -25.59 -32.15 -12.60
CA ASP A 109 -26.13 -31.04 -11.78
C ASP A 109 -26.82 -29.96 -12.62
N PHE A 110 -26.51 -29.91 -13.91
CA PHE A 110 -27.12 -29.04 -14.90
C PHE A 110 -28.20 -29.76 -15.72
N GLY A 111 -28.54 -31.00 -15.35
CA GLY A 111 -29.54 -31.82 -16.05
C GLY A 111 -29.10 -32.35 -17.40
N VAL A 112 -27.79 -32.41 -17.66
CA VAL A 112 -27.20 -32.89 -18.92
C VAL A 112 -26.25 -34.06 -18.67
N ASP A 113 -26.23 -35.03 -19.60
CA ASP A 113 -25.25 -36.12 -19.60
C ASP A 113 -23.85 -35.62 -19.99
N GLU A 114 -22.83 -36.48 -19.88
CA GLU A 114 -21.44 -36.16 -20.26
C GLU A 114 -21.27 -35.78 -21.74
N HIS A 115 -22.30 -36.03 -22.56
CA HIS A 115 -22.34 -35.69 -23.98
C HIS A 115 -23.18 -34.44 -24.27
N GLY A 116 -23.63 -33.72 -23.23
CA GLY A 116 -24.39 -32.49 -23.35
C GLY A 116 -25.87 -32.68 -23.70
N ARG A 117 -26.41 -33.90 -23.57
CA ARG A 117 -27.82 -34.20 -23.84
C ARG A 117 -28.63 -34.13 -22.54
N PRO A 118 -29.81 -33.51 -22.56
CA PRO A 118 -30.66 -33.43 -21.37
C PRO A 118 -31.08 -34.83 -20.91
N LEU A 119 -30.99 -35.10 -19.60
CA LEU A 119 -31.37 -36.39 -19.02
C LEU A 119 -32.89 -36.59 -19.14
N ALA A 120 -33.29 -37.60 -19.93
CA ALA A 120 -34.69 -37.97 -20.15
C ALA A 120 -35.22 -38.74 -18.93
N GLY A 121 -35.70 -38.00 -17.93
CA GLY A 121 -36.28 -38.61 -16.72
C GLY A 121 -36.49 -37.69 -15.52
N ALA A 122 -36.11 -36.41 -15.59
CA ALA A 122 -36.50 -35.45 -14.56
C ALA A 122 -37.91 -34.92 -14.87
N ASP A 123 -38.86 -35.32 -14.03
CA ASP A 123 -40.27 -35.01 -14.10
C ASP A 123 -40.53 -33.52 -14.41
N SER A 124 -41.12 -33.27 -15.57
CA SER A 124 -41.83 -32.06 -16.02
C SER A 124 -41.58 -30.74 -15.24
N PRO A 125 -40.52 -29.98 -15.55
CA PRO A 125 -40.26 -28.66 -14.97
C PRO A 125 -41.02 -27.52 -15.66
N GLU A 126 -42.02 -27.80 -16.49
CA GLU A 126 -42.77 -26.75 -17.19
C GLU A 126 -43.65 -25.92 -16.24
N ALA A 127 -44.22 -26.50 -15.18
CA ALA A 127 -45.11 -25.75 -14.28
C ALA A 127 -44.38 -24.68 -13.43
N GLY A 128 -43.16 -24.98 -12.96
CA GLY A 128 -42.39 -24.05 -12.11
C GLY A 128 -41.71 -22.93 -12.88
N ARG A 129 -41.29 -23.19 -14.13
CA ARG A 129 -40.73 -22.15 -15.00
C ARG A 129 -41.79 -21.09 -15.30
N LYS A 130 -43.03 -21.48 -15.61
CA LYS A 130 -44.11 -20.52 -15.93
C LYS A 130 -44.49 -19.57 -14.81
N ALA A 131 -44.46 -20.04 -13.57
CA ALA A 131 -44.72 -19.19 -12.40
C ALA A 131 -43.57 -18.22 -12.10
N ALA A 132 -42.32 -18.64 -12.32
CA ALA A 132 -41.14 -17.86 -11.95
C ALA A 132 -40.89 -16.66 -12.87
N TRP A 133 -41.19 -16.75 -14.16
CA TRP A 133 -41.01 -15.59 -15.06
C TRP A 133 -42.22 -14.65 -15.11
N ALA A 134 -43.42 -15.08 -14.70
CA ALA A 134 -44.62 -14.23 -14.73
C ALA A 134 -44.55 -13.07 -13.72
N SER A 135 -43.84 -13.24 -12.60
CA SER A 135 -43.68 -12.23 -11.55
C SER A 135 -42.73 -11.09 -11.92
N TYR A 136 -41.89 -11.25 -12.95
CA TYR A 136 -41.01 -10.20 -13.46
C TYR A 136 -41.63 -9.38 -14.59
N LEU A 137 -42.71 -9.88 -15.21
CA LEU A 137 -43.38 -9.24 -16.36
C LEU A 137 -44.64 -8.45 -16.00
N THR A 138 -45.03 -8.39 -14.72
CA THR A 138 -46.10 -7.49 -14.25
C THR A 138 -45.48 -6.18 -13.76
N PRO A 139 -45.64 -5.05 -14.49
CA PRO A 139 -45.29 -3.74 -13.95
C PRO A 139 -46.12 -3.50 -12.69
N SER A 140 -45.45 -3.18 -11.59
CA SER A 140 -46.10 -2.72 -10.37
C SER A 140 -46.77 -1.36 -10.66
N GLU A 141 -48.06 -1.40 -10.98
CA GLU A 141 -48.92 -0.22 -10.93
C GLU A 141 -49.28 0.05 -9.48
N ASN A 142 -48.63 1.03 -8.85
CA ASN A 142 -49.33 1.88 -7.89
C ASN A 142 -48.79 3.31 -7.90
N PRO A 143 -49.63 4.34 -8.13
CA PRO A 143 -49.20 5.71 -8.35
C PRO A 143 -49.28 6.54 -7.08
N ALA A 144 -48.17 7.16 -6.67
CA ALA A 144 -48.22 8.38 -5.86
C ALA A 144 -46.88 9.14 -5.94
N SER A 145 -46.94 10.25 -6.66
CA SER A 145 -46.13 11.47 -6.54
C SER A 145 -45.26 11.63 -5.29
N VAL A 146 -44.01 12.07 -5.48
CA VAL A 146 -43.53 13.42 -5.13
C VAL A 146 -42.16 13.64 -5.79
N GLY A 147 -42.06 14.71 -6.57
CA GLY A 147 -40.90 15.04 -7.38
C GLY A 147 -39.73 15.66 -6.62
N GLY A 148 -38.60 15.75 -7.31
CA GLY A 148 -37.41 16.46 -6.85
C GLY A 148 -36.19 16.06 -7.69
N GLY A 149 -36.02 16.69 -8.86
CA GLY A 149 -34.86 16.46 -9.72
C GLY A 149 -33.58 16.97 -9.06
N PHE A 150 -32.72 16.06 -8.61
CA PHE A 150 -31.35 16.38 -8.23
C PHE A 150 -30.41 16.12 -9.41
N GLN A 151 -30.19 17.15 -10.22
CA GLN A 151 -29.06 17.19 -11.14
C GLN A 151 -27.76 17.33 -10.31
N THR A 152 -27.05 16.23 -10.08
CA THR A 152 -25.74 16.28 -9.45
C THR A 152 -24.71 16.75 -10.48
N ALA A 153 -24.49 18.06 -10.55
CA ALA A 153 -23.38 18.60 -11.30
C ALA A 153 -22.08 18.05 -10.71
N SER A 154 -21.38 17.23 -11.49
CA SER A 154 -20.13 16.59 -11.07
C SER A 154 -19.12 17.62 -10.54
N LEU A 155 -18.64 17.40 -9.31
CA LEU A 155 -17.62 18.22 -8.63
C LEU A 155 -16.35 18.43 -9.49
N HIS A 156 -16.10 17.51 -10.42
CA HIS A 156 -15.02 17.59 -11.41
C HIS A 156 -15.13 18.82 -12.33
N LYS A 157 -16.35 19.23 -12.72
CA LYS A 157 -16.56 20.38 -13.62
C LYS A 157 -16.38 21.72 -12.89
N GLN A 158 -16.67 21.74 -11.59
CA GLN A 158 -16.55 22.94 -10.74
C GLN A 158 -15.09 23.21 -10.33
N ALA A 159 -14.26 22.17 -10.17
CA ALA A 159 -12.84 22.29 -9.86
C ALA A 159 -12.01 22.86 -11.04
N MET A 160 -12.35 22.50 -12.28
CA MET A 160 -11.60 22.93 -13.47
C MET A 160 -11.80 24.41 -13.82
N ARG A 161 -12.87 25.06 -13.33
CA ARG A 161 -13.10 26.50 -13.54
C ARG A 161 -12.24 27.40 -12.65
N ARG A 162 -11.76 26.94 -11.49
CA ARG A 162 -10.97 27.76 -10.55
C ARG A 162 -9.47 27.84 -10.88
N LYS A 163 -8.96 26.98 -11.76
CA LYS A 163 -7.51 26.88 -12.04
C LYS A 163 -6.98 27.81 -13.14
N ARG A 164 -7.80 28.64 -13.78
CA ARG A 164 -7.35 29.42 -14.96
C ARG A 164 -6.65 30.75 -14.64
N ASP A 165 -6.81 31.31 -13.44
CA ASP A 165 -6.33 32.68 -13.14
C ASP A 165 -5.14 32.80 -12.18
N MET A 166 -4.49 31.70 -11.77
CA MET A 166 -3.32 31.77 -10.87
C MET A 166 -1.98 31.97 -11.59
N ARG A 167 -1.88 32.97 -12.46
CA ARG A 167 -0.57 33.45 -12.94
C ARG A 167 -0.16 34.67 -12.11
N PRO A 168 0.97 34.64 -11.39
CA PRO A 168 1.41 35.80 -10.61
C PRO A 168 1.71 36.98 -11.55
N ARG A 169 0.96 38.08 -11.37
CA ARG A 169 1.06 39.32 -12.17
C ARG A 169 2.27 40.20 -11.83
N HIS A 170 3.14 39.77 -10.91
CA HIS A 170 4.25 40.58 -10.41
C HIS A 170 5.59 40.07 -10.93
N ARG A 171 6.32 40.91 -11.67
CA ARG A 171 7.72 40.71 -12.03
C ARG A 171 8.57 41.72 -11.25
N PRO A 172 9.47 41.28 -10.36
CA PRO A 172 10.38 42.20 -9.70
C PRO A 172 11.36 42.80 -10.72
N LYS A 173 11.48 44.13 -10.75
CA LYS A 173 12.49 44.84 -11.56
C LYS A 173 13.80 44.92 -10.77
N PRO A 174 14.95 44.51 -11.32
CA PRO A 174 16.24 44.68 -10.65
C PRO A 174 16.61 46.17 -10.61
N GLN A 175 16.89 46.69 -9.42
CA GLN A 175 17.42 48.04 -9.26
C GLN A 175 18.95 47.99 -9.32
N LEU A 176 19.52 48.68 -10.32
CA LEU A 176 20.96 48.85 -10.47
C LEU A 176 21.48 49.74 -9.34
N ARG A 177 22.31 49.17 -8.47
CA ARG A 177 23.00 49.91 -7.41
C ARG A 177 24.08 50.78 -8.05
N VAL A 178 23.79 52.07 -8.23
CA VAL A 178 24.78 53.05 -8.69
C VAL A 178 25.79 53.28 -7.58
N ARG A 179 27.04 52.89 -7.81
CA ARG A 179 28.17 53.13 -6.92
C ARG A 179 28.64 54.58 -7.14
N LYS A 180 28.38 55.46 -6.17
CA LYS A 180 28.88 56.84 -6.18
C LYS A 180 30.41 56.81 -6.06
N LYS A 181 31.09 57.55 -6.95
CA LYS A 181 32.51 57.91 -6.85
C LYS A 181 32.70 58.99 -5.79
#